data_AF-A0A7W0Z0S7-F1
#
_entry.id   AF-A0A7W0Z0S7-F1
#
_cell.length_a   1.000
_cell.length_b   1.000
_cell.length_c   1.000
_cell.angle_alpha   90.00
_cell.angle_beta   90.00
_cell.angle_gamma   90.00
#
_symmetry.space_group_name_H-M   'P 1'
#
loop_
_entity.id
_entity.type
_entity.pdbx_description
1 polymer ?
#
loop_
_entity_poly.entity_id
_entity_poly.type
_entity_poly.pdbx_seq_one_letter_code
_entity_poly.pdbx_strand_id
1 'polypeptide(L)'
;EVPYADSLLWQHWPKEKRAELPRPWREPGERRVGADGAEYALQSRLVDVDPLAQQATREIRAYMWRDGSLVAEEEHVLTETFYFPHELVLLLERAGFVDVEVRGQHADRPPSADDDQLVYLARRLPV
;
A
#
# COMPACT_ATOMS: atom_id res chain seq x y z
N GLU A 1 5.23 -2.99 1.43
CA GLU A 1 5.51 -1.83 2.31
C GLU A 1 5.21 -2.24 3.74
N VAL A 2 5.99 -1.76 4.71
CA VAL A 2 5.72 -2.04 6.12
C VAL A 2 4.65 -1.12 6.67
N PRO A 3 3.85 -1.54 7.67
CA PRO A 3 2.77 -0.71 8.19
C PRO A 3 3.25 0.65 8.72
N TYR A 4 4.51 0.74 9.18
CA TYR A 4 5.10 1.95 9.78
C TYR A 4 5.78 2.92 8.81
N ALA A 5 5.84 2.61 7.52
CA ALA A 5 6.35 3.54 6.50
C ALA A 5 5.32 4.62 6.14
N ASP A 6 4.02 4.29 6.18
CA ASP A 6 2.96 5.23 5.84
C ASP A 6 2.54 6.07 7.04
N SER A 7 3.20 7.23 7.18
CA SER A 7 2.86 8.23 8.20
C SER A 7 1.40 8.72 8.11
N LEU A 8 0.79 8.73 6.91
CA LEU A 8 -0.60 9.13 6.73
C LEU A 8 -1.54 8.06 7.26
N LEU A 9 -1.17 6.79 7.22
CA LEU A 9 -1.97 5.71 7.79
C LEU A 9 -1.93 5.74 9.32
N TRP A 10 -0.74 5.82 9.91
CA TRP A 10 -0.56 5.76 11.37
C TRP A 10 -1.24 6.88 12.14
N GLN A 11 -1.27 8.09 11.58
CA GLN A 11 -1.98 9.20 12.22
C GLN A 11 -3.47 8.92 12.40
N HIS A 12 -4.07 7.99 11.63
CA HIS A 12 -5.49 7.61 11.72
C HIS A 12 -5.74 6.34 12.56
N TRP A 13 -4.72 5.82 13.25
CA TRP A 13 -4.91 4.72 14.21
C TRP A 13 -5.79 5.12 15.42
N PRO A 14 -5.61 6.31 16.04
CA PRO A 14 -6.50 6.80 17.09
C PRO A 14 -7.92 7.07 16.57
N LYS A 15 -8.93 6.84 17.41
CA LYS A 15 -10.35 6.97 17.06
C LYS A 15 -10.70 8.37 16.56
N GLU A 16 -10.15 9.40 17.19
CA GLU A 16 -10.45 10.81 16.91
C GLU A 16 -9.97 11.18 15.50
N LYS A 17 -8.76 10.73 15.13
CA LYS A 17 -8.19 10.98 13.82
C LYS A 17 -8.84 10.15 12.73
N ARG A 18 -9.23 8.91 13.03
CA ARG A 18 -9.99 8.09 12.08
C ARG A 18 -11.35 8.70 11.74
N ALA A 19 -12.02 9.35 12.70
CA ALA A 19 -13.30 10.01 12.48
C ALA A 19 -13.24 11.18 11.47
N GLU A 20 -12.03 11.64 11.10
CA GLU A 20 -11.82 12.65 10.05
C GLU A 20 -11.89 12.07 8.62
N LEU A 21 -12.02 10.75 8.47
CA LEU A 21 -12.12 10.06 7.18
C LEU A 21 -13.60 9.89 6.72
N PRO A 22 -13.87 9.82 5.40
CA PRO A 22 -12.94 10.03 4.29
C PRO A 22 -12.61 11.52 4.11
N ARG A 23 -11.36 11.81 3.72
CA ARG A 23 -11.01 13.17 3.30
C ARG A 23 -11.62 13.49 1.93
N PRO A 24 -11.96 14.76 1.64
CA PRO A 24 -12.43 15.14 0.31
C PRO A 24 -11.34 14.86 -0.75
N TRP A 25 -11.79 14.59 -1.97
CA TRP A 25 -10.90 14.54 -3.13
C TRP A 25 -10.22 15.90 -3.33
N ARG A 26 -8.99 15.87 -3.85
CA ARG A 26 -8.28 17.08 -4.27
C ARG A 26 -8.32 17.13 -5.80
N GLU A 27 -7.87 18.24 -6.40
CA GLU A 27 -7.67 18.27 -7.84
C GLU A 27 -6.68 17.18 -8.31
N PRO A 28 -6.81 16.67 -9.54
CA PRO A 28 -5.89 15.67 -10.08
C PRO A 28 -4.43 16.11 -9.92
N GLY A 29 -3.58 15.16 -9.54
CA GLY A 29 -2.15 15.39 -9.32
C GLY A 29 -1.37 15.60 -10.62
N GLU A 30 -0.05 15.48 -10.53
CA GLU A 30 0.85 15.54 -11.68
C GLU A 30 0.43 14.54 -12.77
N ARG A 31 0.32 15.03 -14.01
CA ARG A 31 0.09 14.20 -15.19
C ARG A 31 1.40 13.61 -15.68
N ARG A 32 1.37 12.32 -16.02
CA ARG A 32 2.51 11.59 -16.55
C ARG A 32 2.17 11.00 -17.91
N VAL A 33 3.07 11.18 -18.88
CA VAL A 33 2.88 10.67 -20.23
C VAL A 33 3.16 9.16 -20.25
N GLY A 34 2.19 8.39 -20.72
CA GLY A 34 2.33 6.96 -20.95
C GLY A 34 2.98 6.64 -22.30
N ALA A 35 3.37 5.39 -22.48
CA ALA A 35 3.99 4.92 -23.73
C ALA A 35 3.03 4.99 -24.94
N ASP A 36 1.72 5.10 -24.72
CA ASP A 36 0.68 5.24 -25.73
C ASP A 36 0.40 6.71 -26.13
N GLY A 37 1.20 7.64 -25.58
CA GLY A 37 1.09 9.09 -25.80
C GLY A 37 -0.04 9.77 -25.03
N ALA A 38 -0.82 9.05 -24.22
CA ALA A 38 -1.81 9.66 -23.34
C ALA A 38 -1.16 10.19 -22.07
N GLU A 39 -1.81 11.18 -21.44
CA GLU A 39 -1.41 11.65 -20.12
C GLU A 39 -2.28 10.98 -19.06
N TYR A 40 -1.67 10.57 -17.95
CA TYR A 40 -2.35 9.92 -16.84
C TYR A 40 -2.10 10.64 -15.54
N ALA A 41 -3.13 10.73 -14.70
CA ALA A 41 -2.97 11.11 -13.31
C ALA A 41 -3.67 10.08 -12.43
N LEU A 42 -3.08 9.81 -11.28
CA LEU A 42 -3.67 8.95 -10.27
C LEU A 42 -3.80 9.74 -8.98
N GLN A 43 -4.95 9.62 -8.33
CA GLN A 43 -5.17 10.18 -7.01
C GLN A 43 -5.77 9.10 -6.12
N SER A 44 -5.31 9.02 -4.89
CA SER A 44 -5.92 8.16 -3.89
C SER A 44 -6.29 8.95 -2.63
N ARG A 45 -7.32 8.47 -1.94
CA ARG A 45 -7.66 8.94 -0.60
C ARG A 45 -7.88 7.76 0.32
N LEU A 46 -7.50 7.94 1.57
CA LEU A 46 -7.85 7.01 2.64
C LEU A 46 -9.32 7.24 3.03
N VAL A 47 -10.09 6.17 3.07
CA VAL A 47 -11.54 6.18 3.32
C VAL A 47 -11.86 5.62 4.70
N ASP A 48 -11.17 4.55 5.09
CA ASP A 48 -11.34 3.93 6.39
C ASP A 48 -10.04 3.26 6.84
N VAL A 49 -9.90 3.07 8.15
CA VAL A 49 -8.85 2.28 8.79
C VAL A 49 -9.51 1.45 9.87
N ASP A 50 -9.36 0.13 9.85
CA ASP A 50 -9.76 -0.72 10.97
C ASP A 50 -8.51 -1.20 11.71
N PRO A 51 -8.17 -0.61 12.86
CA PRO A 51 -7.03 -1.03 13.66
C PRO A 51 -7.13 -2.47 14.19
N LEU A 52 -8.35 -2.97 14.41
CA LEU A 52 -8.58 -4.30 14.95
C LEU A 52 -8.39 -5.36 13.85
N ALA A 53 -8.89 -5.08 12.64
CA ALA A 53 -8.71 -5.95 11.48
C ALA A 53 -7.33 -5.77 10.80
N GLN A 54 -6.56 -4.75 11.18
CA GLN A 54 -5.34 -4.31 10.50
C GLN A 54 -5.57 -4.05 9.00
N GLN A 55 -6.63 -3.28 8.69
CA GLN A 55 -7.02 -2.97 7.31
C GLN A 55 -7.14 -1.47 7.05
N ALA A 56 -6.88 -1.06 5.81
CA ALA A 56 -7.25 0.25 5.29
C ALA A 56 -8.05 0.09 4.01
N THR A 57 -8.99 0.99 3.82
CA THR A 57 -9.71 1.13 2.56
C THR A 57 -9.31 2.44 1.91
N ARG A 58 -8.90 2.37 0.65
CA ARG A 58 -8.60 3.51 -0.21
C ARG A 58 -9.56 3.54 -1.38
N GLU A 59 -9.93 4.74 -1.78
CA GLU A 59 -10.46 4.97 -3.11
C GLU A 59 -9.35 5.54 -3.98
N ILE A 60 -9.38 5.17 -5.26
CA ILE A 60 -8.41 5.56 -6.27
C ILE A 60 -9.19 6.11 -7.47
N ARG A 61 -8.83 7.32 -7.91
CA ARG A 61 -9.30 7.91 -9.17
C ARG A 61 -8.17 7.94 -10.18
N ALA A 62 -8.41 7.33 -11.33
CA ALA A 62 -7.54 7.35 -12.47
C ALA A 62 -8.14 8.25 -13.55
N TYR A 63 -7.30 9.12 -14.12
CA TYR A 63 -7.70 10.06 -15.16
C TYR A 63 -6.80 9.88 -16.37
N MET A 64 -7.37 10.01 -17.56
CA MET A 64 -6.66 9.90 -18.83
C MET A 64 -6.99 11.08 -19.72
N TRP A 65 -5.96 11.75 -20.24
CA TRP A 65 -6.10 12.82 -21.23
C TRP A 65 -5.44 12.45 -22.56
N ARG A 66 -6.01 12.94 -23.65
CA ARG A 66 -5.38 12.98 -24.98
C ARG A 66 -5.55 14.38 -25.53
N ASP A 67 -4.45 14.96 -26.03
CA ASP A 67 -4.43 16.30 -26.61
C ASP A 67 -5.06 17.36 -25.67
N GLY A 68 -4.77 17.25 -24.36
CA GLY A 68 -5.27 18.14 -23.31
C GLY A 68 -6.72 17.91 -22.88
N SER A 69 -7.47 17.04 -23.55
CA SER A 69 -8.88 16.73 -23.24
C SER A 69 -8.99 15.49 -22.37
N LEU A 70 -9.81 15.54 -21.31
CA LEU A 70 -10.09 14.37 -20.47
C LEU A 70 -10.94 13.39 -21.29
N VAL A 71 -10.42 12.19 -21.51
CA VAL A 71 -11.08 11.15 -22.33
C VAL A 71 -11.58 9.97 -21.50
N ALA A 72 -11.04 9.77 -20.30
CA ALA A 72 -11.53 8.76 -19.36
C ALA A 72 -11.28 9.17 -17.90
N GLU A 73 -12.22 8.77 -17.04
CA GLU A 73 -12.12 8.85 -15.58
C GLU A 73 -12.68 7.55 -14.99
N GLU A 74 -11.94 6.95 -14.08
CA GLU A 74 -12.33 5.71 -13.40
C GLU A 74 -12.13 5.86 -11.90
N GLU A 75 -13.04 5.26 -11.12
CA GLU A 75 -12.93 5.17 -9.66
C GLU A 75 -12.90 3.70 -9.23
N HIS A 76 -11.94 3.36 -8.37
CA HIS A 76 -11.69 2.01 -7.86
C HIS A 76 -11.54 2.03 -6.34
N VAL A 77 -11.85 0.91 -5.69
CA VAL A 77 -11.65 0.71 -4.26
C VAL A 77 -10.55 -0.33 -4.04
N LEU A 78 -9.62 -0.03 -3.14
CA LEU A 78 -8.55 -0.92 -2.70
C LEU A 78 -8.67 -1.16 -1.20
N THR A 79 -8.74 -2.42 -0.79
CA THR A 79 -8.62 -2.81 0.63
C THR A 79 -7.25 -3.44 0.85
N GLU A 80 -6.47 -2.82 1.73
CA GLU A 80 -5.13 -3.25 2.11
C GLU A 80 -5.21 -3.92 3.48
N THR A 81 -4.56 -5.07 3.64
CA THR A 81 -4.33 -5.68 4.96
C THR A 81 -2.86 -5.56 5.28
N PHE A 82 -2.54 -5.01 6.44
CA PHE A 82 -1.17 -4.87 6.89
C PHE A 82 -0.83 -5.99 7.85
N TYR A 83 0.44 -6.33 7.88
CA TYR A 83 0.99 -7.29 8.82
C TYR A 83 2.33 -6.75 9.32
N PHE A 84 2.58 -6.89 10.61
CA PHE A 84 3.90 -6.62 11.15
C PHE A 84 4.88 -7.75 10.80
N PRO A 85 6.20 -7.48 10.84
CA PRO A 85 7.17 -8.43 10.32
C PRO A 85 7.13 -9.80 10.99
N HIS A 86 6.96 -9.81 12.32
CA HIS A 86 6.85 -11.05 13.08
C HIS A 86 5.53 -11.79 12.82
N GLU A 87 4.43 -11.09 12.54
CA GLU A 87 3.17 -11.74 12.17
C GLU A 87 3.30 -12.43 10.81
N LEU A 88 3.93 -11.79 9.82
CA LEU A 88 4.19 -12.42 8.52
C LEU A 88 5.09 -13.65 8.63
N VAL A 89 6.14 -13.60 9.45
CA VAL A 89 7.00 -14.77 9.71
C VAL A 89 6.17 -15.93 10.27
N LEU A 90 5.36 -15.67 11.31
CA LEU A 90 4.48 -16.70 11.90
C LEU A 90 3.47 -17.28 10.90
N LEU A 91 2.90 -16.43 10.03
CA LEU A 91 1.96 -16.87 9.00
C LEU A 91 2.63 -17.73 7.93
N LEU A 92 3.86 -17.38 7.51
CA LEU A 92 4.64 -18.16 6.56
C LEU A 92 5.01 -19.53 7.13
N GLU A 93 5.49 -19.58 8.38
CA GLU A 93 5.79 -20.83 9.09
C GLU A 93 4.54 -21.70 9.21
N ARG A 94 3.41 -21.12 9.61
CA ARG A 94 2.12 -21.82 9.71
C ARG A 94 1.64 -22.36 8.36
N ALA A 95 1.95 -21.67 7.26
CA ALA A 95 1.64 -22.12 5.91
C ALA A 95 2.59 -23.24 5.40
N GLY A 96 3.57 -23.66 6.21
CA GLY A 96 4.51 -24.74 5.89
C GLY A 96 5.77 -24.27 5.15
N PHE A 97 6.04 -22.97 5.12
CA PHE A 97 7.33 -22.46 4.70
C PHE A 97 8.35 -22.62 5.83
N VAL A 98 9.60 -22.82 5.46
CA VAL A 98 10.75 -22.95 6.36
C VAL A 98 11.87 -22.01 5.90
N ASP A 99 12.87 -21.81 6.76
CA ASP A 99 14.01 -20.91 6.52
C ASP A 99 13.56 -19.51 6.07
N VAL A 100 12.66 -18.90 6.85
CA VAL A 100 12.16 -17.56 6.55
C VAL A 100 13.26 -16.54 6.87
N GLU A 101 13.78 -15.90 5.84
CA GLU A 101 14.72 -14.79 5.93
C GLU A 101 13.99 -13.48 5.62
N VAL A 102 14.19 -12.47 6.46
CA VAL A 102 13.66 -11.11 6.25
C VAL A 102 14.80 -10.19 5.87
N ARG A 103 14.64 -9.43 4.78
CA ARG A 103 15.62 -8.45 4.29
C ARG A 103 15.02 -7.06 4.24
N GLY A 104 15.88 -6.07 4.45
CA GLY A 104 15.54 -4.66 4.30
C GLY A 104 15.58 -4.23 2.84
N GLN A 105 14.49 -3.63 2.35
CA GLN A 105 14.36 -3.16 0.96
C GLN A 105 14.65 -4.29 -0.06
N HIS A 106 15.07 -3.92 -1.26
CA HIS A 106 15.59 -4.86 -2.27
C HIS A 106 17.11 -5.04 -2.13
N ALA A 107 17.63 -5.02 -0.90
CA ALA A 107 19.05 -5.14 -0.61
C ALA A 107 19.37 -6.45 0.10
N ASP A 108 20.58 -6.98 -0.14
CA ASP A 108 21.09 -8.17 0.54
C ASP A 108 21.64 -7.82 1.93
N ARG A 109 20.80 -7.22 2.77
CA ARG A 109 21.14 -6.86 4.15
C ARG A 109 20.01 -7.15 5.14
N PRO A 110 20.35 -7.30 6.44
CA PRO A 110 19.35 -7.34 7.49
C PRO A 110 18.44 -6.09 7.50
N PRO A 111 17.19 -6.23 7.97
CA PRO A 111 16.27 -5.12 8.08
C PRO A 111 16.66 -4.17 9.21
N SER A 112 16.34 -2.89 9.04
CA SER A 112 16.47 -1.85 10.06
C SER A 112 15.12 -1.16 10.32
N ALA A 113 15.06 -0.35 11.37
CA ALA A 113 13.88 0.45 11.71
C ALA A 113 13.56 1.53 10.65
N ASP A 114 14.53 1.87 9.80
CA ASP A 114 14.39 2.90 8.76
C ASP A 114 13.97 2.31 7.40
N ASP A 115 13.66 1.01 7.35
CA ASP A 115 13.22 0.36 6.13
C ASP A 115 11.72 0.49 5.90
N ASP A 116 11.35 1.13 4.79
CA ASP A 116 9.96 1.27 4.34
C ASP A 116 9.41 -0.01 3.66
N GLN A 117 10.30 -0.92 3.26
CA GLN A 117 9.92 -2.18 2.64
C GLN A 117 10.74 -3.32 3.22
N LEU A 118 10.09 -4.48 3.35
CA LEU A 118 10.73 -5.73 3.73
C LEU A 118 10.48 -6.77 2.65
N VAL A 119 11.50 -7.57 2.39
CA VAL A 119 11.44 -8.71 1.48
C VAL A 119 11.56 -9.99 2.31
N TYR A 120 10.67 -10.94 2.05
CA TYR A 120 10.63 -12.24 2.72
C TYR A 120 11.07 -13.31 1.72
N LEU A 121 12.13 -14.04 2.07
CA LEU A 121 12.57 -15.22 1.34
C LEU A 121 12.24 -16.43 2.19
N ALA A 122 11.56 -17.41 1.61
CA ALA A 122 11.20 -18.61 2.35
C ALA A 122 11.17 -19.82 1.40
N ARG A 123 11.44 -21.01 1.94
CA ARG A 123 11.45 -22.26 1.17
C ARG A 123 10.23 -23.10 1.51
N ARG A 124 9.62 -23.72 0.50
CA ARG A 124 8.63 -24.77 0.71
C ARG A 124 9.30 -26.11 0.51
N LEU A 125 9.24 -26.99 1.51
CA LEU A 125 9.76 -28.35 1.35
C LEU A 125 8.89 -29.12 0.35
N PRO A 126 9.47 -29.98 -0.51
CA PRO A 126 8.70 -30.90 -1.33
C PRO A 126 7.86 -31.79 -0.43
N VAL A 127 6.59 -31.97 -0.81
CA VAL A 127 5.66 -32.93 -0.17
C VAL A 127 6.02 -34.35 -0.59
#